data_AF-A0A2V2PZJ4-F1
#
_entry.id   AF-A0A2V2PZJ4-F1
#
_cell.length_a   1.000
_cell.length_b   1.000
_cell.length_c   1.000
_cell.angle_alpha   90.00
_cell.angle_beta   90.00
_cell.angle_gamma   90.00
#
_symmetry.space_group_name_H-M   'P 1'
#
loop_
_entity.id
_entity.type
_entity.pdbx_description
1 polymer ?
#
loop_
_entity_poly.entity_id
_entity_poly.type
_entity_poly.pdbx_seq_one_letter_code
_entity_poly.pdbx_strand_id
1 'polypeptide(L)'
;MSAERPVLPPVRLNSEAELARDALAAPLFVRAVRLARWAGPETRVGAGGELVEAQLPAAAEHLGLPADEDGAAYASEAWRLAVDTGLLDVTDPDGEGEDDGAEGTVTAGENLALLTTGSPQEILAIWLDGLDAVHADATAPLLDDFADLVGEDGSIDFDALDWDPEEETEFLDGVLGNLYLLTLADNGAGDAPVPLPALAASMIVPDDMGEPTDDILEQVSEAMMRLDDQFRLLEPIGIVEYQPVDEALMAEAGDPADTAAGADEEDVTRYGMVRLTPLGLYGIRARMLEAGVAAPAVGDLADKGADALLDGVAHYPETAARAEIQLWLAGRGAGGAVPAAAELL
;
A
#
# COMPACT_ATOMS: atom_id res chain seq x y z
N MET A 1 27.95 -6.82 -18.09
CA MET A 1 26.99 -7.95 -18.06
C MET A 1 25.88 -7.46 -17.16
N SER A 2 24.76 -7.00 -17.72
CA SER A 2 23.59 -6.68 -16.90
C SER A 2 23.16 -7.97 -16.24
N ALA A 3 23.10 -7.99 -14.90
CA ALA A 3 22.42 -9.08 -14.20
C ALA A 3 21.02 -9.16 -14.81
N GLU A 4 20.64 -10.34 -15.33
CA GLU A 4 19.26 -10.61 -15.72
C GLU A 4 18.41 -10.28 -14.49
N ARG A 5 17.61 -9.20 -14.57
CA ARG A 5 16.66 -8.88 -13.50
C ARG A 5 15.77 -10.12 -13.32
N PRO A 6 15.59 -10.62 -12.09
CA PRO A 6 14.67 -11.73 -11.85
C PRO A 6 13.30 -11.37 -12.42
N VAL A 7 12.81 -12.16 -13.37
CA VAL A 7 11.44 -12.00 -13.88
C VAL A 7 10.53 -12.62 -12.84
N LEU A 8 9.64 -11.81 -12.25
CA LEU A 8 8.68 -12.31 -11.27
C LEU A 8 7.69 -13.28 -11.93
N PRO A 9 7.14 -14.26 -11.19
CA PRO A 9 6.09 -15.12 -11.73
C PRO A 9 4.86 -14.28 -12.14
N PRO A 10 4.16 -14.66 -13.22
CA PRO A 10 2.99 -13.93 -13.69
C PRO A 10 1.84 -14.00 -12.69
N VAL A 11 1.34 -12.85 -12.25
CA VAL A 11 0.17 -12.75 -11.36
C VAL A 11 -1.13 -12.91 -12.12
N ARG A 12 -2.15 -13.48 -11.48
CA ARG A 12 -3.54 -13.42 -11.94
C ARG A 12 -4.26 -12.33 -11.17
N LEU A 13 -4.64 -11.26 -11.87
CA LEU A 13 -5.41 -10.17 -11.30
C LEU A 13 -6.90 -10.38 -11.48
N ASN A 14 -7.68 -9.84 -10.54
CA ASN A 14 -9.11 -9.65 -10.75
C ASN A 14 -9.36 -8.67 -11.90
N SER A 15 -10.59 -8.64 -12.43
CA SER A 15 -10.93 -7.67 -13.46
C SER A 15 -10.81 -6.24 -12.92
N GLU A 16 -10.49 -5.27 -13.79
CA GLU A 16 -10.38 -3.86 -13.39
C GLU A 16 -11.68 -3.36 -12.74
N ALA A 17 -12.85 -3.85 -13.18
CA ALA A 17 -14.14 -3.50 -12.58
C ALA A 17 -14.35 -4.09 -11.18
N GLU A 18 -13.70 -5.22 -10.86
CA GLU A 18 -13.66 -5.76 -9.50
C GLU A 18 -12.68 -4.97 -8.64
N LEU A 19 -11.46 -4.74 -9.12
CA LEU A 19 -10.46 -3.96 -8.41
C LEU A 19 -10.93 -2.53 -8.11
N ALA A 20 -11.56 -1.85 -9.07
CA ALA A 20 -12.11 -0.51 -8.86
C ALA A 20 -13.26 -0.50 -7.83
N ARG A 21 -14.02 -1.60 -7.74
CA ARG A 21 -15.06 -1.73 -6.69
C ARG A 21 -14.41 -1.91 -5.32
N ASP A 22 -13.35 -2.71 -5.25
CA ASP A 22 -12.61 -2.94 -4.00
C ASP A 22 -11.95 -1.62 -3.54
N ALA A 23 -11.36 -0.84 -4.45
CA ALA A 23 -10.82 0.49 -4.18
C ALA A 23 -11.89 1.45 -3.65
N LEU A 24 -13.07 1.50 -4.28
CA LEU A 24 -14.21 2.30 -3.80
C LEU A 24 -14.81 1.81 -2.49
N ALA A 25 -14.47 0.60 -2.04
CA ALA A 25 -14.88 0.03 -0.77
C ALA A 25 -13.82 0.17 0.33
N ALA A 26 -12.59 0.59 0.00
CA ALA A 26 -11.51 0.78 0.95
C ALA A 26 -11.92 1.83 2.02
N PRO A 27 -11.86 1.50 3.33
CA PRO A 27 -12.36 2.37 4.39
C PRO A 27 -11.83 3.81 4.35
N LEU A 28 -10.52 3.99 4.13
CA LEU A 28 -9.91 5.31 4.09
C LEU A 28 -10.35 6.10 2.85
N PHE A 29 -10.37 5.45 1.69
CA PHE A 29 -10.84 6.07 0.45
C PHE A 29 -12.32 6.47 0.53
N VAL A 30 -13.17 5.64 1.13
CA VAL A 30 -14.59 5.97 1.39
C VAL A 30 -14.71 7.21 2.28
N ARG A 31 -13.90 7.34 3.33
CA ARG A 31 -13.89 8.51 4.21
C ARG A 31 -13.44 9.76 3.45
N ALA A 32 -12.35 9.67 2.69
CA ALA A 32 -11.84 10.77 1.86
C ALA A 32 -12.90 11.29 0.89
N VAL A 33 -13.58 10.40 0.17
CA VAL A 33 -14.67 10.77 -0.75
C VAL A 33 -15.86 11.41 -0.03
N ARG A 34 -16.19 10.95 1.18
CA ARG A 34 -17.26 11.56 1.99
C ARG A 34 -16.88 12.96 2.44
N LEU A 35 -15.64 13.17 2.89
CA LEU A 35 -15.14 14.50 3.25
C LEU A 35 -15.07 15.43 2.04
N ALA A 36 -14.62 14.93 0.88
CA ALA A 36 -14.58 15.71 -0.35
C ALA A 36 -15.97 16.23 -0.77
N ARG A 37 -17.02 15.43 -0.52
CA ARG A 37 -18.43 15.82 -0.76
C ARG A 37 -19.03 16.70 0.34
N TRP A 38 -18.49 16.61 1.55
CA TRP A 38 -18.91 17.42 2.70
C TRP A 38 -18.31 18.83 2.64
N ALA A 39 -17.07 18.95 2.14
CA ALA A 39 -16.37 20.21 1.99
C ALA A 39 -17.21 21.21 1.19
N GLY A 40 -17.19 22.46 1.64
CA GLY A 40 -17.93 23.55 1.02
C GLY A 40 -17.20 24.88 1.12
N PRO A 41 -17.81 25.98 0.68
CA PRO A 41 -17.17 27.31 0.66
C PRO A 41 -16.72 27.84 2.03
N GLU A 42 -17.25 27.26 3.12
CA GLU A 42 -16.90 27.62 4.50
C GLU A 42 -15.81 26.70 5.10
N THR A 43 -15.35 25.70 4.35
CA THR A 43 -14.26 24.83 4.79
C THR A 43 -12.93 25.57 4.66
N ARG A 44 -12.13 25.49 5.72
CA ARG A 44 -10.90 26.25 5.91
C ARG A 44 -9.75 25.29 6.09
N VAL A 45 -8.63 25.62 5.47
CA VAL A 45 -7.41 24.83 5.55
C VAL A 45 -6.25 25.68 6.03
N GLY A 46 -5.29 25.03 6.70
CA GLY A 46 -4.02 25.65 7.04
C GLY A 46 -3.08 25.74 5.84
N ALA A 47 -1.84 26.15 6.11
CA ALA A 47 -0.86 26.45 5.07
C ALA A 47 -0.40 25.20 4.28
N GLY A 48 -0.52 24.00 4.85
CA GLY A 48 -0.24 22.73 4.18
C GLY A 48 -1.47 22.10 3.54
N GLY A 49 -2.61 22.80 3.47
CA GLY A 49 -3.87 22.26 2.99
C GLY A 49 -4.60 21.33 3.97
N GLU A 50 -4.09 21.20 5.20
CA GLU A 50 -4.72 20.44 6.27
C GLU A 50 -6.01 21.10 6.76
N LEU A 51 -7.02 20.29 7.11
CA LEU A 51 -8.25 20.82 7.70
C LEU A 51 -7.93 21.47 9.05
N VAL A 52 -8.37 22.71 9.25
CA VAL A 52 -8.12 23.42 10.51
C VAL A 52 -8.68 22.64 11.71
N GLU A 53 -7.96 22.64 12.83
CA GLU A 53 -8.31 21.83 14.01
C GLU A 53 -9.75 22.06 14.51
N ALA A 54 -10.23 23.30 14.42
CA ALA A 54 -11.58 23.66 14.82
C ALA A 54 -12.69 22.96 14.00
N GLN A 55 -12.37 22.47 12.80
CA GLN A 55 -13.31 21.78 11.91
C GLN A 55 -13.21 20.24 11.99
N LEU A 56 -12.13 19.69 12.57
CA LEU A 56 -11.95 18.24 12.71
C LEU A 56 -13.10 17.53 13.45
N PRO A 57 -13.65 18.05 14.57
CA PRO A 57 -14.77 17.39 15.25
C PRO A 57 -16.03 17.26 14.37
N ALA A 58 -16.31 18.27 13.54
CA ALA A 58 -17.46 18.26 12.63
C ALA A 58 -17.25 17.29 11.46
N ALA A 59 -16.01 17.19 10.96
CA ALA A 59 -15.63 16.22 9.94
C ALA A 59 -15.74 14.78 10.49
N ALA A 60 -15.24 14.52 11.69
CA ALA A 60 -15.36 13.24 12.38
C ALA A 60 -16.83 12.84 12.61
N GLU A 61 -17.66 13.77 13.11
CA GLU A 61 -19.10 13.56 13.25
C GLU A 61 -19.76 13.22 11.90
N HIS A 62 -19.41 13.95 10.83
CA HIS A 62 -19.94 13.68 9.49
C HIS A 62 -19.59 12.28 8.99
N LEU A 63 -18.39 11.77 9.30
CA LEU A 63 -17.94 10.43 8.95
C LEU A 63 -18.60 9.35 9.81
N GLY A 64 -19.14 9.71 10.97
CA GLY A 64 -19.69 8.79 11.97
C GLY A 64 -18.59 8.15 12.83
N LEU A 65 -17.47 8.86 13.00
CA LEU A 65 -16.35 8.46 13.84
C LEU A 65 -16.60 8.82 15.32
N PRO A 66 -15.87 8.22 16.26
CA PRO A 66 -15.93 8.58 17.68
C PRO A 66 -15.67 10.08 17.91
N ALA A 67 -16.24 10.63 18.98
CA ALA A 67 -16.09 12.05 19.33
C ALA A 67 -14.92 12.25 20.31
N ASP A 68 -13.75 11.76 19.93
CA ASP A 68 -12.50 11.79 20.68
C ASP A 68 -11.31 12.13 19.75
N GLU A 69 -10.09 12.06 20.28
CA GLU A 69 -8.86 12.37 19.55
C GLU A 69 -8.63 11.41 18.37
N ASP A 70 -8.97 10.12 18.52
CA ASP A 70 -8.87 9.12 17.45
C ASP A 70 -9.79 9.47 16.28
N GLY A 71 -11.04 9.83 16.57
CA GLY A 71 -11.99 10.26 15.54
C GLY A 71 -11.52 11.50 14.77
N ALA A 72 -10.90 12.46 15.46
CA ALA A 72 -10.29 13.63 14.83
C ALA A 72 -9.06 13.26 13.98
N ALA A 73 -8.21 12.36 14.46
CA ALA A 73 -7.05 11.85 13.71
C ALA A 73 -7.47 11.14 12.41
N TYR A 74 -8.45 10.23 12.47
CA TYR A 74 -8.98 9.55 11.29
C TYR A 74 -9.67 10.50 10.30
N ALA A 75 -10.28 11.59 10.77
CA ALA A 75 -10.84 12.61 9.88
C ALA A 75 -9.73 13.42 9.19
N SER A 76 -8.65 13.73 9.92
CA SER A 76 -7.47 14.42 9.38
C SER A 76 -6.76 13.58 8.31
N GLU A 77 -6.55 12.29 8.59
CA GLU A 77 -5.98 11.31 7.65
C GLU A 77 -6.81 11.23 6.35
N ALA A 78 -8.13 11.05 6.47
CA ALA A 78 -9.02 11.02 5.31
C ALA A 78 -9.04 12.35 4.53
N TRP A 79 -8.84 13.47 5.21
CA TRP A 79 -8.75 14.79 4.58
C TRP A 79 -7.47 14.91 3.73
N ARG A 80 -6.30 14.55 4.29
CA ARG A 80 -5.03 14.56 3.56
C ARG A 80 -5.13 13.71 2.30
N LEU A 81 -5.64 12.48 2.44
CA LEU A 81 -5.86 11.61 1.28
C LEU A 81 -6.76 12.26 0.22
N ALA A 82 -7.81 12.99 0.61
CA ALA A 82 -8.69 13.67 -0.34
C ALA A 82 -7.98 14.81 -1.10
N VAL A 83 -7.03 15.49 -0.46
CA VAL A 83 -6.17 16.50 -1.11
C VAL A 83 -5.16 15.84 -2.03
N ASP A 84 -4.42 14.83 -1.54
CA ASP A 84 -3.36 14.15 -2.30
C ASP A 84 -3.88 13.42 -3.54
N THR A 85 -5.11 12.90 -3.47
CA THR A 85 -5.77 12.23 -4.60
C THR A 85 -6.51 13.19 -5.54
N GLY A 86 -6.41 14.51 -5.32
CA GLY A 86 -7.10 15.52 -6.15
C GLY A 86 -8.62 15.45 -6.08
N LEU A 87 -9.19 14.84 -5.04
CA LEU A 87 -10.63 14.91 -4.76
C LEU A 87 -11.02 16.31 -4.25
N LEU A 88 -10.06 17.02 -3.68
CA LEU A 88 -10.16 18.39 -3.22
C LEU A 88 -9.02 19.23 -3.80
N ASP A 89 -9.36 20.42 -4.30
CA ASP A 89 -8.39 21.42 -4.74
C ASP A 89 -8.26 22.49 -3.66
N VAL A 90 -7.05 22.66 -3.13
CA VAL A 90 -6.72 23.68 -2.14
C VAL A 90 -6.33 24.98 -2.83
N THR A 91 -6.83 26.10 -2.31
CA THR A 91 -6.45 27.45 -2.72
C THR A 91 -5.91 28.20 -1.50
N ASP A 92 -4.63 28.55 -1.57
CA ASP A 92 -3.95 29.35 -0.56
C ASP A 92 -4.64 30.71 -0.38
N PRO A 93 -4.55 31.31 0.82
CA PRO A 93 -5.09 32.64 1.06
C PRO A 93 -4.45 33.68 0.11
N ASP A 94 -5.28 34.49 -0.54
CA ASP A 94 -4.81 35.61 -1.36
C ASP A 94 -4.14 36.69 -0.47
N GLY A 95 -2.80 36.66 -0.34
CA GLY A 95 -2.06 37.70 0.34
C GLY A 95 -0.54 37.52 0.35
N GLU A 96 0.20 38.39 -0.36
CA GLU A 96 1.65 38.59 -0.20
C GLU A 96 1.98 39.32 1.13
N GLY A 97 1.53 38.81 2.27
CA GLY A 97 1.73 39.45 3.57
C GLY A 97 1.97 38.43 4.68
N GLU A 98 2.97 38.73 5.52
CA GLU A 98 3.38 38.03 6.75
C GLU A 98 2.28 38.05 7.84
N ASP A 99 1.05 37.66 7.51
CA ASP A 99 -0.02 37.41 8.48
C ASP A 99 -0.20 35.88 8.57
N ASP A 100 0.57 35.26 9.47
CA ASP A 100 0.65 33.81 9.76
C ASP A 100 -0.69 33.14 10.16
N GLY A 101 -1.82 33.83 10.01
CA GLY A 101 -3.16 33.36 10.42
C GLY A 101 -4.22 33.38 9.31
N ALA A 102 -3.86 33.65 8.05
CA ALA A 102 -4.81 33.59 6.95
C ALA A 102 -5.07 32.12 6.53
N GLU A 103 -6.31 31.67 6.66
CA GLU A 103 -6.71 30.31 6.27
C GLU A 103 -6.99 30.22 4.75
N GLY A 104 -6.52 29.14 4.14
CA GLY A 104 -6.87 28.77 2.77
C GLY A 104 -8.33 28.32 2.63
N THR A 105 -8.74 28.12 1.38
CA THR A 105 -10.06 27.60 1.03
C THR A 105 -9.92 26.37 0.16
N VAL A 106 -11.02 25.65 -0.03
CA VAL A 106 -11.04 24.39 -0.76
C VAL A 106 -12.23 24.35 -1.72
N THR A 107 -12.02 23.70 -2.85
CA THR A 107 -13.08 23.37 -3.81
C THR A 107 -13.05 21.90 -4.17
N ALA A 108 -14.11 21.39 -4.79
CA ALA A 108 -14.13 20.01 -5.28
C ALA A 108 -13.15 19.88 -6.45
N GLY A 109 -12.21 18.94 -6.33
CA GLY A 109 -11.24 18.64 -7.38
C GLY A 109 -11.85 17.83 -8.52
N GLU A 110 -11.12 17.76 -9.64
CA GLU A 110 -11.61 17.10 -10.87
C GLU A 110 -11.83 15.59 -10.71
N ASN A 111 -11.01 14.94 -9.86
CA ASN A 111 -11.07 13.49 -9.65
C ASN A 111 -12.35 13.06 -8.93
N LEU A 112 -13.00 13.94 -8.17
CA LEU A 112 -14.24 13.61 -7.46
C LEU A 112 -15.38 13.21 -8.41
N ALA A 113 -15.45 13.82 -9.60
CA ALA A 113 -16.45 13.47 -10.60
C ALA A 113 -16.17 12.09 -11.23
N LEU A 114 -14.89 11.79 -11.47
CA LEU A 114 -14.43 10.55 -12.10
C LEU A 114 -14.82 9.31 -11.28
N LEU A 115 -14.97 9.42 -9.96
CA LEU A 115 -15.44 8.30 -9.13
C LEU A 115 -16.86 7.81 -9.47
N THR A 116 -17.63 8.60 -10.21
CA THR A 116 -19.00 8.23 -10.64
C THR A 116 -19.16 8.10 -12.14
N THR A 117 -18.40 8.86 -12.93
CA THR A 117 -18.51 8.90 -14.39
C THR A 117 -17.33 8.27 -15.12
N GLY A 118 -16.23 8.03 -14.41
CA GLY A 118 -15.01 7.47 -14.96
C GLY A 118 -15.08 5.97 -15.18
N SER A 119 -14.11 5.50 -15.96
CA SER A 119 -13.78 4.09 -16.16
C SER A 119 -13.17 3.47 -14.90
N PRO A 120 -13.20 2.14 -14.75
CA PRO A 120 -12.48 1.44 -13.68
C PRO A 120 -11.01 1.82 -13.58
N GLN A 121 -10.34 2.06 -14.71
CA GLN A 121 -8.94 2.46 -14.77
C GLN A 121 -8.71 3.85 -14.17
N GLU A 122 -9.58 4.82 -14.46
CA GLU A 122 -9.50 6.16 -13.88
C GLU A 122 -9.70 6.11 -12.36
N ILE A 123 -10.61 5.27 -11.87
CA ILE A 123 -10.78 5.05 -10.43
C ILE A 123 -9.53 4.43 -9.80
N LEU A 124 -8.95 3.42 -10.46
CA LEU A 124 -7.73 2.77 -9.98
C LEU A 124 -6.52 3.70 -10.00
N ALA A 125 -6.43 4.62 -10.97
CA ALA A 125 -5.38 5.63 -10.99
C ALA A 125 -5.46 6.57 -9.78
N ILE A 126 -6.67 7.07 -9.46
CA ILE A 126 -6.88 7.92 -8.27
C ILE A 126 -6.56 7.15 -6.98
N TRP A 127 -6.92 5.86 -6.93
CA TRP A 127 -6.58 5.01 -5.79
C TRP A 127 -5.07 4.76 -5.67
N LEU A 128 -4.34 4.63 -6.80
CA LEU A 128 -2.88 4.50 -6.80
C LEU A 128 -2.19 5.77 -6.28
N ASP A 129 -2.65 6.96 -6.67
CA ASP A 129 -2.16 8.23 -6.10
C ASP A 129 -2.35 8.24 -4.57
N GLY A 130 -3.49 7.71 -4.11
CA GLY A 130 -3.78 7.58 -2.68
C GLY A 130 -2.93 6.53 -1.97
N LEU A 131 -2.61 5.42 -2.65
CA LEU A 131 -1.67 4.42 -2.15
C LEU A 131 -0.28 5.03 -1.99
N ASP A 132 0.17 5.85 -2.94
CA ASP A 132 1.48 6.49 -2.85
C ASP A 132 1.56 7.47 -1.68
N ALA A 133 0.48 8.23 -1.42
CA ALA A 133 0.37 9.09 -0.23
C ALA A 133 0.45 8.27 1.07
N VAL A 134 -0.33 7.20 1.21
CA VAL A 134 -0.33 6.35 2.41
C VAL A 134 1.01 5.62 2.57
N HIS A 135 1.66 5.22 1.48
CA HIS A 135 2.99 4.64 1.54
C HIS A 135 4.01 5.64 2.07
N ALA A 136 3.96 6.90 1.61
CA ALA A 136 4.83 7.95 2.12
C ALA A 136 4.62 8.16 3.63
N ASP A 137 3.36 8.19 4.08
CA ASP A 137 3.00 8.28 5.50
C ASP A 137 3.53 7.08 6.31
N ALA A 138 3.44 5.86 5.76
CA ALA A 138 3.95 4.66 6.42
C ALA A 138 5.49 4.61 6.56
N THR A 139 6.22 5.34 5.70
CA THR A 139 7.69 5.46 5.78
C THR A 139 8.16 6.67 6.58
N ALA A 140 7.23 7.52 7.03
CA ALA A 140 7.55 8.69 7.83
C ALA A 140 7.92 8.30 9.28
N PRO A 141 8.82 9.04 9.93
CA PRO A 141 9.21 8.74 11.30
C PRO A 141 8.06 9.07 12.26
N LEU A 142 7.80 8.20 13.24
CA LEU A 142 6.88 8.47 14.34
C LEU A 142 7.52 9.49 15.29
N LEU A 143 6.94 10.69 15.37
CA LEU A 143 7.46 11.77 16.21
C LEU A 143 6.64 11.85 17.51
N ASP A 144 7.08 11.12 18.54
CA ASP A 144 6.40 11.10 19.84
C ASP A 144 6.55 12.42 20.63
N ASP A 145 7.65 13.16 20.43
CA ASP A 145 7.86 14.48 21.04
C ASP A 145 8.55 15.45 20.07
N PHE A 146 7.73 16.10 19.23
CA PHE A 146 8.19 17.10 18.26
C PHE A 146 8.99 18.24 18.93
N ALA A 147 8.78 18.50 20.22
CA ALA A 147 9.46 19.57 20.94
C ALA A 147 10.98 19.33 21.10
N ASP A 148 11.42 18.07 21.11
CA ASP A 148 12.83 17.70 21.27
C ASP A 148 13.63 17.82 19.96
N LEU A 149 12.94 17.93 18.81
CA LEU A 149 13.53 18.03 17.48
C LEU A 149 13.59 19.46 16.96
N VAL A 150 12.85 20.38 17.58
CA VAL A 150 12.86 21.79 17.21
C VAL A 150 14.04 22.47 17.90
N GLY A 151 15.05 22.82 17.11
CA GLY A 151 16.20 23.60 17.55
C GLY A 151 15.79 24.97 18.09
N GLU A 152 16.69 25.63 18.85
CA GLU A 152 16.44 26.96 19.43
C GLU A 152 16.11 28.05 18.38
N ASP A 153 16.37 27.79 17.09
CA ASP A 153 16.07 28.64 15.95
C ASP A 153 14.79 28.27 15.18
N GLY A 154 14.06 27.25 15.64
CA GLY A 154 12.86 26.73 14.98
C GLY A 154 13.12 25.76 13.83
N SER A 155 14.38 25.38 13.56
CA SER A 155 14.69 24.33 12.59
C SER A 155 14.43 22.95 13.16
N ILE A 156 14.00 21.99 12.33
CA ILE A 156 13.82 20.59 12.73
C ILE A 156 15.14 19.87 12.48
N ASP A 157 15.72 19.29 13.52
CA ASP A 157 16.94 18.49 13.43
C ASP A 157 16.61 17.05 13.01
N PHE A 158 16.42 16.83 11.71
CA PHE A 158 16.18 15.51 11.14
C PHE A 158 17.38 14.56 11.31
N ASP A 159 18.60 15.10 11.43
CA ASP A 159 19.81 14.29 11.63
C ASP A 159 19.83 13.62 13.03
N ALA A 160 19.07 14.14 13.99
CA ALA A 160 18.95 13.57 15.33
C ALA A 160 18.05 12.32 15.39
N LEU A 161 17.22 12.08 14.36
CA LEU A 161 16.29 10.96 14.30
C LEU A 161 16.93 9.65 13.82
N ASP A 162 18.18 9.68 13.33
CA ASP A 162 18.84 8.56 12.63
C ASP A 162 17.95 7.94 11.53
N TRP A 163 17.06 8.75 10.96
CA TRP A 163 16.05 8.33 9.99
C TRP A 163 16.56 8.57 8.57
N ASP A 164 16.60 7.50 7.77
CA ASP A 164 16.88 7.57 6.35
C ASP A 164 15.60 7.25 5.53
N PRO A 165 15.02 8.25 4.84
CA PRO A 165 13.79 8.04 4.05
C PRO A 165 13.98 7.04 2.90
N GLU A 166 15.18 6.98 2.32
CA GLU A 166 15.46 6.05 1.21
C GLU A 166 15.51 4.62 1.77
N GLU A 167 16.18 4.39 2.90
CA GLU A 167 16.23 3.07 3.53
C GLU A 167 14.86 2.60 4.04
N GLU A 168 14.04 3.48 4.62
CA GLU A 168 12.68 3.15 5.06
C GLU A 168 11.77 2.75 3.88
N THR A 169 11.88 3.50 2.77
CA THR A 169 11.15 3.18 1.54
C THR A 169 11.61 1.84 0.97
N GLU A 170 12.92 1.61 0.87
CA GLU A 170 13.48 0.35 0.36
C GLU A 170 13.08 -0.84 1.23
N PHE A 171 13.07 -0.66 2.56
CA PHE A 171 12.62 -1.70 3.48
C PHE A 171 11.15 -2.07 3.24
N LEU A 172 10.24 -1.08 3.22
CA LEU A 172 8.81 -1.34 3.05
C LEU A 172 8.50 -1.90 1.65
N ASP A 173 9.08 -1.35 0.58
CA ASP A 173 8.95 -1.88 -0.78
C ASP A 173 9.50 -3.32 -0.87
N GLY A 174 10.60 -3.62 -0.17
CA GLY A 174 11.16 -4.97 -0.05
C GLY A 174 10.20 -5.95 0.62
N VAL A 175 9.58 -5.54 1.74
CA VAL A 175 8.59 -6.33 2.47
C VAL A 175 7.35 -6.60 1.62
N LEU A 176 6.79 -5.55 1.00
CA LEU A 176 5.62 -5.67 0.12
C LEU A 176 5.92 -6.53 -1.12
N GLY A 177 7.13 -6.43 -1.66
CA GLY A 177 7.60 -7.28 -2.76
C GLY A 177 7.76 -8.75 -2.34
N ASN A 178 8.24 -9.01 -1.13
CA ASN A 178 8.30 -10.37 -0.59
C ASN A 178 6.89 -10.94 -0.33
N LEU A 179 5.97 -10.14 0.23
CA LEU A 179 4.56 -10.54 0.37
C LEU A 179 3.93 -10.86 -0.99
N TYR A 180 4.23 -10.08 -2.03
CA TYR A 180 3.80 -10.35 -3.40
C TYR A 180 4.30 -11.73 -3.87
N LEU A 181 5.58 -12.04 -3.67
CA LEU A 181 6.16 -13.34 -4.02
C LEU A 181 5.56 -14.51 -3.23
N LEU A 182 5.37 -14.35 -1.92
CA LEU A 182 4.75 -15.35 -1.06
C LEU A 182 3.30 -15.63 -1.49
N THR A 183 2.58 -14.57 -1.89
CA THR A 183 1.20 -14.69 -2.41
C THR A 183 1.15 -15.47 -3.72
N LEU A 184 2.19 -15.38 -4.56
CA LEU A 184 2.27 -16.10 -5.83
C LEU A 184 2.81 -17.54 -5.70
N ALA A 185 3.31 -17.94 -4.54
CA ALA A 185 3.87 -19.27 -4.35
C ALA A 185 2.79 -20.38 -4.50
N ASP A 186 2.96 -21.23 -5.52
CA ASP A 186 2.01 -22.26 -6.00
C ASP A 186 1.69 -23.41 -5.01
N ASN A 187 2.17 -23.33 -3.75
CA ASN A 187 2.07 -24.41 -2.75
C ASN A 187 0.81 -24.35 -1.86
N GLY A 188 -0.22 -23.58 -2.25
CA GLY A 188 -1.45 -23.42 -1.45
C GLY A 188 -1.29 -22.54 -0.20
N ALA A 189 -0.12 -21.89 -0.05
CA ALA A 189 0.16 -20.90 0.98
C ALA A 189 -0.26 -19.47 0.57
N GLY A 190 -0.51 -19.22 -0.73
CA GLY A 190 -0.79 -17.87 -1.25
C GLY A 190 -2.08 -17.19 -0.74
N ASP A 191 -2.93 -17.93 -0.04
CA ASP A 191 -4.17 -17.38 0.58
C ASP A 191 -4.07 -17.34 2.12
N ALA A 192 -3.01 -17.92 2.71
CA ALA A 192 -2.81 -17.93 4.14
C ALA A 192 -2.09 -16.64 4.59
N PRO A 193 -2.54 -15.99 5.67
CA PRO A 193 -1.82 -14.85 6.21
C PRO A 193 -0.45 -15.25 6.75
N VAL A 194 0.51 -14.34 6.62
CA VAL A 194 1.91 -14.49 7.00
C VAL A 194 2.11 -13.83 8.37
N PRO A 195 2.73 -14.52 9.35
CA PRO A 195 3.09 -13.92 10.63
C PRO A 195 4.15 -12.83 10.48
N LEU A 196 4.01 -11.70 11.19
CA LEU A 196 5.01 -10.62 11.14
C LEU A 196 6.43 -11.07 11.54
N PRO A 197 6.65 -11.92 12.57
CA PRO A 197 7.99 -12.40 12.89
C PRO A 197 8.66 -13.14 11.71
N ALA A 198 7.88 -13.94 10.97
CA ALA A 198 8.38 -14.68 9.82
C ALA A 198 8.71 -13.73 8.65
N LEU A 199 7.88 -12.71 8.44
CA LEU A 199 8.09 -11.70 7.42
C LEU A 199 9.32 -10.84 7.74
N ALA A 200 9.46 -10.35 8.97
CA ALA A 200 10.64 -9.62 9.43
C ALA A 200 11.92 -10.45 9.31
N ALA A 201 11.89 -11.71 9.78
CA ALA A 201 13.03 -12.62 9.66
C ALA A 201 13.44 -12.84 8.20
N SER A 202 12.50 -12.93 7.26
CA SER A 202 12.82 -13.11 5.84
C SER A 202 13.55 -11.92 5.19
N MET A 203 13.47 -10.73 5.80
CA MET A 203 14.18 -9.54 5.32
C MET A 203 15.56 -9.38 5.97
N ILE A 204 15.74 -9.86 7.20
CA ILE A 204 16.92 -9.60 8.02
C ILE A 204 17.86 -10.80 8.08
N VAL A 205 17.32 -12.02 8.19
CA VAL A 205 18.11 -13.23 8.38
C VAL A 205 18.68 -13.70 7.03
N PRO A 206 20.01 -13.79 6.86
CA PRO A 206 20.61 -14.28 5.62
C PRO A 206 20.26 -15.76 5.36
N ASP A 207 19.97 -16.09 4.10
CA ASP A 207 19.58 -17.45 3.68
C ASP A 207 20.60 -18.56 4.03
N ASP A 208 21.89 -18.22 4.19
CA ASP A 208 22.98 -19.15 4.50
C ASP A 208 23.39 -19.16 5.99
N MET A 209 22.66 -18.41 6.83
CA MET A 209 22.88 -18.38 8.27
C MET A 209 22.35 -19.66 8.94
N GLY A 210 23.07 -20.13 9.96
CA GLY A 210 22.64 -21.25 10.80
C GLY A 210 21.61 -20.82 11.84
N GLU A 211 21.96 -20.86 13.13
CA GLU A 211 21.14 -20.27 14.18
C GLU A 211 21.34 -18.74 14.19
N PRO A 212 20.27 -17.92 14.19
CA PRO A 212 20.38 -16.48 14.33
C PRO A 212 21.07 -16.09 15.64
N THR A 213 21.92 -15.07 15.60
CA THR A 213 22.54 -14.50 16.81
C THR A 213 21.56 -13.59 17.55
N ASP A 214 21.78 -13.37 18.86
CA ASP A 214 20.96 -12.46 19.68
C ASP A 214 20.77 -11.08 19.00
N ASP A 215 21.83 -10.49 18.44
CA ASP A 215 21.77 -9.21 17.72
C ASP A 215 20.83 -9.22 16.48
N ILE A 216 20.65 -10.39 15.84
CA ILE A 216 19.74 -10.55 14.70
C ILE A 216 18.31 -10.73 15.19
N LEU A 217 18.11 -11.42 16.31
CA LEU A 217 16.81 -11.59 16.92
C LEU A 217 16.23 -10.26 17.44
N GLU A 218 17.08 -9.38 17.97
CA GLU A 218 16.73 -8.01 18.35
C GLU A 218 16.25 -7.21 17.12
N GLN A 219 17.02 -7.22 16.02
CA GLN A 219 16.65 -6.56 14.77
C GLN A 219 15.32 -7.09 14.19
N VAL A 220 15.10 -8.41 14.24
CA VAL A 220 13.83 -9.00 13.79
C VAL A 220 12.66 -8.50 14.63
N SER A 221 12.85 -8.35 15.94
CA SER A 221 11.82 -7.84 16.85
C SER A 221 11.53 -6.35 16.59
N GLU A 222 12.56 -5.54 16.37
CA GLU A 222 12.41 -4.12 15.99
C GLU A 222 11.67 -3.97 14.66
N ALA A 223 12.06 -4.74 13.64
CA ALA A 223 11.39 -4.73 12.34
C ALA A 223 9.95 -5.23 12.43
N MET A 224 9.66 -6.22 13.28
CA MET A 224 8.29 -6.67 13.53
C MET A 224 7.43 -5.54 14.10
N MET A 225 7.93 -4.77 15.07
CA MET A 225 7.20 -3.62 15.63
C MET A 225 6.97 -2.54 14.60
N ARG A 226 8.02 -2.19 13.84
CA ARG A 226 7.91 -1.24 12.74
C ARG A 226 6.86 -1.67 11.70
N LEU A 227 6.82 -2.96 11.36
CA LEU A 227 5.81 -3.52 10.47
C LEU A 227 4.40 -3.46 11.05
N ASP A 228 4.23 -3.61 12.36
CA ASP A 228 2.93 -3.44 13.03
C ASP A 228 2.36 -2.04 12.73
N ASP A 229 3.16 -1.00 12.99
CA ASP A 229 2.76 0.39 12.77
C ASP A 229 2.50 0.68 11.28
N GLN A 230 3.38 0.22 10.40
CA GLN A 230 3.24 0.39 8.95
C GLN A 230 1.97 -0.26 8.40
N PHE A 231 1.65 -1.50 8.82
CA PHE A 231 0.47 -2.19 8.32
C PHE A 231 -0.84 -1.62 8.89
N ARG A 232 -0.82 -1.01 10.08
CA ARG A 232 -1.98 -0.24 10.60
C ARG A 232 -2.34 0.94 9.69
N LEU A 233 -1.34 1.58 9.08
CA LEU A 233 -1.54 2.68 8.13
C LEU A 233 -1.95 2.19 6.74
N LEU A 234 -1.45 1.02 6.31
CA LEU A 234 -1.71 0.47 4.98
C LEU A 234 -3.02 -0.33 4.87
N GLU A 235 -3.52 -0.90 5.96
CA GLU A 235 -4.78 -1.66 5.96
C GLU A 235 -5.99 -0.81 5.50
N PRO A 236 -6.19 0.44 5.98
CA PRO A 236 -7.35 1.25 5.61
C PRO A 236 -7.46 1.62 4.13
N ILE A 237 -6.34 1.70 3.40
CA ILE A 237 -6.34 1.94 1.94
C ILE A 237 -6.59 0.65 1.14
N GLY A 238 -6.57 -0.51 1.81
CA GLY A 238 -7.08 -1.78 1.30
C GLY A 238 -6.04 -2.65 0.61
N ILE A 239 -4.74 -2.38 0.76
CA ILE A 239 -3.70 -3.23 0.16
C ILE A 239 -3.45 -4.53 0.92
N VAL A 240 -3.70 -4.53 2.23
CA VAL A 240 -3.51 -5.70 3.09
C VAL A 240 -4.77 -5.99 3.91
N GLU A 241 -4.97 -7.27 4.20
CA GLU A 241 -5.74 -7.66 5.38
C GLU A 241 -4.75 -7.96 6.49
N TYR A 242 -4.97 -7.32 7.62
CA TYR A 242 -3.98 -7.27 8.67
C TYR A 242 -4.64 -7.46 10.04
N GLN A 243 -4.01 -8.30 10.85
CA GLN A 243 -4.33 -8.50 12.25
C GLN A 243 -3.17 -7.93 13.05
N PRO A 244 -3.39 -6.91 13.90
CA PRO A 244 -2.33 -6.33 14.69
C PRO A 244 -1.78 -7.24 15.77
N VAL A 245 -0.56 -6.94 16.23
CA VAL A 245 0.05 -7.59 17.39
C VAL A 245 -0.79 -7.34 18.64
N ASP A 246 -0.96 -8.38 19.43
CA ASP A 246 -1.66 -8.33 20.72
C ASP A 246 -0.84 -7.51 21.73
N GLU A 247 -1.31 -6.32 22.09
CA GLU A 247 -0.68 -5.44 23.07
C GLU A 247 -0.49 -6.11 24.45
N ALA A 248 -1.29 -7.13 24.78
CA ALA A 248 -1.09 -7.89 26.02
C ALA A 248 0.20 -8.72 26.00
N LEU A 249 0.70 -9.13 24.83
CA LEU A 249 2.04 -9.73 24.71
C LEU A 249 3.15 -8.70 24.97
N MET A 250 3.00 -7.47 24.48
CA MET A 250 3.94 -6.38 24.73
C MET A 250 4.10 -6.08 26.23
N ALA A 251 3.02 -6.23 27.00
CA ALA A 251 3.01 -5.97 28.43
C ALA A 251 3.54 -7.13 29.31
N GLU A 252 3.55 -8.37 28.80
CA GLU A 252 3.94 -9.57 29.57
C GLU A 252 5.27 -10.23 29.12
N ALA A 253 5.82 -9.92 27.94
CA ALA A 253 6.95 -10.64 27.37
C ALA A 253 8.30 -9.91 27.46
N GLY A 254 9.34 -10.65 27.88
CA GLY A 254 10.69 -10.47 27.35
C GLY A 254 10.83 -11.24 26.03
N ASP A 255 11.83 -10.85 25.23
CA ASP A 255 12.27 -11.37 23.92
C ASP A 255 11.26 -12.20 23.06
N PRO A 256 10.61 -11.60 22.04
CA PRO A 256 9.64 -12.24 21.13
C PRO A 256 10.23 -13.35 20.25
N ALA A 257 11.55 -13.32 20.01
CA ALA A 257 12.19 -14.13 18.99
C ALA A 257 12.32 -15.62 19.36
N ASP A 258 12.49 -15.92 20.66
CA ASP A 258 12.69 -17.28 21.17
C ASP A 258 11.35 -18.04 21.31
N THR A 259 10.22 -17.32 21.31
CA THR A 259 8.87 -17.89 21.48
C THR A 259 8.24 -18.34 20.16
N ALA A 260 8.49 -17.67 19.03
CA ALA A 260 7.89 -17.99 17.74
C ALA A 260 8.38 -19.32 17.13
N ALA A 261 9.61 -19.76 17.43
CA ALA A 261 10.19 -20.99 16.88
C ALA A 261 9.66 -22.29 17.53
N GLY A 262 8.90 -22.18 18.63
CA GLY A 262 8.31 -23.30 19.37
C GLY A 262 6.86 -23.07 19.83
N ALA A 263 6.23 -21.99 19.38
CA ALA A 263 4.85 -21.60 19.68
C ALA A 263 3.83 -22.54 19.00
N ASP A 264 2.75 -22.87 19.72
CA ASP A 264 1.57 -23.48 19.10
C ASP A 264 0.92 -22.48 18.10
N GLU A 265 0.13 -22.95 17.14
CA GLU A 265 -0.51 -22.10 16.11
C GLU A 265 -1.31 -20.92 16.72
N GLU A 266 -1.85 -21.08 17.92
CA GLU A 266 -2.61 -20.06 18.67
C GLU A 266 -1.69 -18.94 19.20
N ASP A 267 -0.42 -19.23 19.51
CA ASP A 267 0.56 -18.26 20.00
C ASP A 267 1.14 -17.40 18.85
N VAL A 268 1.30 -17.96 17.65
CA VAL A 268 1.86 -17.23 16.49
C VAL A 268 0.94 -16.11 16.00
N THR A 269 -0.38 -16.33 16.01
CA THR A 269 -1.36 -15.30 15.55
C THR A 269 -1.41 -14.06 16.43
N ARG A 270 -0.87 -14.12 17.65
CA ARG A 270 -0.82 -12.98 18.57
C ARG A 270 0.33 -12.01 18.22
N TYR A 271 1.30 -12.43 17.41
CA TYR A 271 2.40 -11.59 16.92
C TYR A 271 2.06 -10.88 15.61
N GLY A 272 0.78 -10.75 15.28
CA GLY A 272 0.31 -10.07 14.09
C GLY A 272 0.40 -10.93 12.82
N MET A 273 -0.56 -10.75 11.93
CA MET A 273 -0.72 -11.55 10.72
C MET A 273 -1.08 -10.64 9.55
N VAL A 274 -0.49 -10.83 8.38
CA VAL A 274 -0.73 -9.99 7.21
C VAL A 274 -0.87 -10.80 5.92
N ARG A 275 -1.76 -10.38 5.02
CA ARG A 275 -1.80 -10.86 3.64
C ARG A 275 -2.15 -9.75 2.68
N LEU A 276 -1.69 -9.85 1.44
CA LEU A 276 -2.14 -8.96 0.38
C LEU A 276 -3.60 -9.25 -0.01
N THR A 277 -4.36 -8.19 -0.26
CA THR A 277 -5.66 -8.29 -0.93
C THR A 277 -5.45 -8.41 -2.45
N PRO A 278 -6.48 -8.78 -3.23
CA PRO A 278 -6.42 -8.66 -4.69
C PRO A 278 -6.11 -7.24 -5.18
N LEU A 279 -6.58 -6.23 -4.45
CA LEU A 279 -6.28 -4.82 -4.72
C LEU A 279 -4.82 -4.49 -4.38
N GLY A 280 -4.29 -5.02 -3.28
CA GLY A 280 -2.87 -4.94 -2.92
C GLY A 280 -1.97 -5.55 -3.97
N LEU A 281 -2.29 -6.75 -4.47
CA LEU A 281 -1.54 -7.37 -5.58
C LEU A 281 -1.47 -6.47 -6.81
N TYR A 282 -2.58 -5.79 -7.14
CA TYR A 282 -2.61 -4.81 -8.22
C TYR A 282 -1.72 -3.59 -7.92
N GLY A 283 -1.85 -2.99 -6.74
CA GLY A 283 -1.07 -1.82 -6.33
C GLY A 283 0.43 -2.07 -6.27
N ILE A 284 0.84 -3.17 -5.62
CA ILE A 284 2.26 -3.55 -5.53
C ILE A 284 2.83 -3.86 -6.92
N ARG A 285 2.06 -4.53 -7.80
CA ARG A 285 2.48 -4.72 -9.19
C ARG A 285 2.66 -3.39 -9.93
N ALA A 286 1.73 -2.44 -9.76
CA ALA A 286 1.83 -1.13 -10.40
C ALA A 286 3.10 -0.39 -9.98
N ARG A 287 3.39 -0.35 -8.67
CA ARG A 287 4.63 0.22 -8.12
C ARG A 287 5.89 -0.47 -8.63
N MET A 288 5.90 -1.81 -8.68
CA MET A 288 7.01 -2.57 -9.27
C MET A 288 7.26 -2.18 -10.73
N LEU A 289 6.20 -2.03 -11.54
CA LEU A 289 6.32 -1.63 -12.94
C LEU A 289 6.88 -0.22 -13.08
N GLU A 290 6.45 0.71 -12.21
CA GLU A 290 6.98 2.07 -12.16
C GLU A 290 8.47 2.11 -11.79
N ALA A 291 8.89 1.28 -10.82
CA ALA A 291 10.29 1.06 -10.47
C ALA A 291 11.10 0.30 -11.57
N GLY A 292 10.44 -0.12 -12.66
CA GLY A 292 11.04 -0.85 -13.77
C GLY A 292 11.34 -2.32 -13.46
N VAL A 293 10.73 -2.89 -12.42
CA VAL A 293 10.74 -4.32 -12.11
C VAL A 293 9.76 -5.04 -13.04
N ALA A 294 10.21 -6.15 -13.64
CA ALA A 294 9.37 -6.95 -14.53
C ALA A 294 8.40 -7.82 -13.71
N ALA A 295 7.18 -7.32 -13.52
CA ALA A 295 6.08 -8.00 -12.84
C ALA A 295 4.97 -8.38 -13.85
N PRO A 296 5.10 -9.49 -14.60
CA PRO A 296 4.10 -9.87 -15.60
C PRO A 296 2.75 -10.23 -14.95
N ALA A 297 1.66 -10.05 -15.69
CA ALA A 297 0.33 -10.55 -15.35
C ALA A 297 -0.22 -11.43 -16.48
N VAL A 298 -1.03 -12.41 -16.09
CA VAL A 298 -1.78 -13.22 -17.05
C VAL A 298 -2.76 -12.31 -17.80
N GLY A 299 -2.61 -12.24 -19.12
CA GLY A 299 -3.33 -11.34 -20.02
C GLY A 299 -2.45 -10.29 -20.70
N ASP A 300 -1.24 -10.03 -20.21
CA ASP A 300 -0.32 -9.02 -20.78
C ASP A 300 0.11 -9.34 -22.23
N LEU A 301 0.05 -10.62 -22.63
CA LEU A 301 0.42 -11.09 -23.97
C LEU A 301 -0.81 -11.31 -24.86
N ALA A 302 -2.03 -11.14 -24.34
CA ALA A 302 -3.27 -11.50 -25.05
C ALA A 302 -3.50 -10.68 -26.34
N ASP A 303 -2.99 -9.45 -26.40
CA ASP A 303 -3.07 -8.56 -27.56
C ASP A 303 -1.82 -8.60 -28.48
N LYS A 304 -0.82 -9.43 -28.14
CA LYS A 304 0.49 -9.47 -28.81
C LYS A 304 0.53 -10.44 -30.01
N GLY A 305 1.64 -10.41 -30.74
CA GLY A 305 1.97 -11.37 -31.80
C GLY A 305 2.23 -12.79 -31.27
N ALA A 306 2.18 -13.79 -32.16
CA ALA A 306 2.44 -15.18 -31.79
C ALA A 306 3.89 -15.40 -31.33
N ASP A 307 4.84 -14.69 -31.93
CA ASP A 307 6.26 -14.65 -31.56
C ASP A 307 6.44 -14.15 -30.12
N ALA A 308 5.88 -12.98 -29.81
CA ALA A 308 5.95 -12.40 -28.47
C ALA A 308 5.24 -13.26 -27.41
N LEU A 309 4.11 -13.88 -27.79
CA LEU A 309 3.41 -14.83 -26.92
C LEU A 309 4.32 -16.02 -26.58
N LEU A 310 4.88 -16.69 -27.60
CA LEU A 310 5.70 -17.89 -27.43
C LEU A 310 6.98 -17.59 -26.63
N ASP A 311 7.65 -16.48 -26.92
CA ASP A 311 8.84 -16.05 -26.17
C ASP A 311 8.51 -15.76 -24.70
N GLY A 312 7.36 -15.12 -24.43
CA GLY A 312 6.92 -14.80 -23.08
C GLY A 312 6.53 -16.02 -22.26
N VAL A 313 5.61 -16.85 -22.77
CA VAL A 313 5.09 -18.01 -22.04
C VAL A 313 6.13 -19.11 -21.79
N ALA A 314 7.24 -19.12 -22.52
CA ALA A 314 8.35 -20.05 -22.29
C ALA A 314 8.94 -19.95 -20.87
N HIS A 315 8.76 -18.78 -20.22
CA HIS A 315 9.26 -18.49 -18.88
C HIS A 315 8.16 -18.57 -17.81
N TYR A 316 6.92 -18.88 -18.19
CA TYR A 316 5.78 -18.93 -17.27
C TYR A 316 5.58 -20.33 -16.67
N PRO A 317 5.07 -20.44 -15.43
CA PRO A 317 4.51 -21.68 -14.92
C PRO A 317 3.43 -22.23 -15.87
N GLU A 318 3.31 -23.56 -15.96
CA GLU A 318 2.42 -24.22 -16.94
C GLU A 318 0.97 -23.71 -16.87
N THR A 319 0.47 -23.49 -15.65
CA THR A 319 -0.90 -22.99 -15.41
C THR A 319 -1.10 -21.59 -15.98
N ALA A 320 -0.12 -20.70 -15.80
CA ALA A 320 -0.14 -19.34 -16.33
C ALA A 320 0.03 -19.31 -17.85
N ALA A 321 1.00 -20.05 -18.39
CA ALA A 321 1.21 -20.19 -19.83
C ALA A 321 -0.06 -20.66 -20.56
N ARG A 322 -0.74 -21.66 -19.99
CA ARG A 322 -2.01 -22.16 -20.54
C ARG A 322 -3.12 -21.11 -20.54
N ALA A 323 -3.26 -20.36 -19.45
CA ALA A 323 -4.27 -19.30 -19.37
C ALA A 323 -3.97 -18.17 -20.37
N GLU A 324 -2.70 -17.80 -20.54
CA GLU A 324 -2.27 -16.79 -21.50
C GLU A 324 -2.66 -17.17 -22.94
N ILE A 325 -2.33 -18.39 -23.36
CA ILE A 325 -2.66 -18.90 -24.70
C ILE A 325 -4.18 -18.93 -24.91
N GLN A 326 -4.95 -19.29 -23.87
CA GLN A 326 -6.42 -19.29 -23.93
C GLN A 326 -6.98 -17.87 -24.14
N LEU A 327 -6.46 -16.88 -23.41
CA LEU A 327 -6.86 -15.47 -23.56
C LEU A 327 -6.51 -14.94 -24.95
N TRP A 328 -5.29 -15.20 -25.42
CA TRP A 328 -4.82 -14.81 -26.74
C TRP A 328 -5.67 -15.38 -27.88
N LEU A 329 -6.03 -16.67 -27.79
CA LEU A 329 -6.93 -17.32 -28.76
C LEU A 329 -8.34 -16.73 -28.69
N ALA A 330 -8.86 -16.46 -27.49
CA ALA A 330 -10.19 -15.89 -27.30
C ALA A 330 -10.31 -14.49 -27.94
N GLY A 331 -9.27 -13.66 -27.82
CA GLY A 331 -9.23 -12.30 -28.40
C GLY A 331 -9.34 -12.27 -29.92
N ARG A 332 -8.99 -13.36 -30.62
CA ARG A 332 -9.05 -13.45 -32.10
C ARG A 332 -10.41 -13.95 -32.63
N GLY A 333 -11.33 -14.32 -31.73
CA GLY A 333 -12.66 -14.81 -32.07
C GLY A 333 -12.67 -16.17 -32.78
N ALA A 334 -13.85 -16.79 -32.88
CA ALA A 334 -14.00 -18.16 -33.37
C ALA A 334 -13.48 -18.40 -34.81
N GLY A 335 -13.49 -17.37 -35.67
CA GLY A 335 -12.97 -17.44 -37.04
C GLY A 335 -11.46 -17.24 -37.17
N GLY A 336 -10.84 -16.53 -36.22
CA GLY A 336 -9.40 -16.23 -36.20
C GLY A 336 -8.56 -17.20 -35.36
N ALA A 337 -9.19 -17.95 -34.44
CA ALA A 337 -8.49 -18.86 -33.54
C ALA A 337 -7.77 -20.03 -34.26
N VAL A 338 -8.35 -20.58 -35.33
CA VAL A 338 -7.74 -21.70 -36.06
C VAL A 338 -6.50 -21.27 -36.87
N PRO A 339 -6.53 -20.17 -37.65
CA PRO A 339 -5.32 -19.61 -38.26
C PRO A 339 -4.26 -19.22 -37.21
N ALA A 340 -4.67 -18.60 -36.11
CA ALA A 340 -3.78 -18.21 -35.01
C ALA A 340 -3.10 -19.41 -34.35
N ALA A 341 -3.83 -20.50 -34.10
CA ALA A 341 -3.26 -21.72 -33.56
C ALA A 341 -2.22 -22.35 -34.50
N ALA A 342 -2.35 -22.15 -35.81
CA ALA A 342 -1.35 -22.61 -36.78
C ALA A 342 -0.05 -21.79 -36.75
N GLU A 343 -0.07 -20.56 -36.23
CA GLU A 343 1.13 -19.75 -35.99
C GLU A 343 1.95 -20.26 -34.79
N LEU A 344 1.36 -21.12 -33.94
CA LEU A 344 1.98 -21.69 -32.75
C LEU A 344 2.59 -23.08 -32.98
N LEU A 345 2.52 -23.63 -34.21
CA LEU A 345 3.01 -24.97 -34.60
C LEU A 345 4.27 -24.87 -35.46
#